data_AF-A0AAU1YPT3-F1
#
_entry.id   AF-A0AAU1YPT3-F1
#
_cell.length_a   1.000
_cell.length_b   1.000
_cell.length_c   1.000
_cell.angle_alpha   90.00
_cell.angle_beta   90.00
_cell.angle_gamma   90.00
#
_symmetry.space_group_name_H-M   'P 1'
#
loop_
_entity.id
_entity.type
_entity.pdbx_description
1 polymer ?
#
loop_
_entity_poly.entity_id
_entity_poly.type
_entity_poly.pdbx_seq_one_letter_code
_entity_poly.pdbx_strand_id
1 'polypeptide(L)'
;MPAAAGAVLLTGCSGEAKSAAPDTHVSFRPVPTATSAEPTRSGAGVIQWYQSGGSELLGNLISAARIAQSSHEADEAYIDLGYLSARLEAARGYTVAYIPDQKTHETWTKARQHLSSGLATVLNTSGLGVVQPDPAKAAQTTAEGWAEIGRGIEGLRETDNQLRALGCIPTKDPWK
;
A
#
# COMPACT_ATOMS: atom_id res chain seq x y z
N MET A 1 41.13 -11.61 29.90
CA MET A 1 41.82 -12.76 29.26
C MET A 1 41.89 -12.47 27.76
N PRO A 2 43.08 -12.38 27.15
CA PRO A 2 43.24 -12.26 25.70
C PRO A 2 43.63 -13.59 25.03
N ALA A 3 43.69 -13.57 23.69
CA ALA A 3 44.16 -14.61 22.74
C ALA A 3 43.06 -15.56 22.22
N ALA A 4 43.02 -15.98 20.94
CA ALA A 4 44.00 -15.90 19.87
C ALA A 4 43.33 -15.98 18.48
N ALA A 5 44.03 -15.42 17.49
CA ALA A 5 43.82 -15.60 16.07
C ALA A 5 44.08 -17.05 15.61
N GLY A 6 43.50 -17.43 14.48
CA GLY A 6 43.81 -18.68 13.78
C GLY A 6 43.56 -18.53 12.28
N ALA A 7 44.56 -18.00 11.57
CA ALA A 7 44.66 -18.13 10.11
C ALA A 7 45.32 -19.47 9.80
N VAL A 8 44.77 -20.22 8.84
CA VAL A 8 45.42 -21.41 8.26
C VAL A 8 45.60 -21.17 6.77
N LEU A 9 46.85 -20.94 6.38
CA LEU A 9 47.36 -21.08 5.02
C LEU A 9 47.88 -22.50 4.87
N LEU A 10 47.45 -23.23 3.84
CA LEU A 10 48.20 -24.38 3.33
C LEU A 10 48.34 -24.29 1.81
N THR A 11 49.62 -24.27 1.45
CA THR A 11 50.27 -24.22 0.15
C THR A 11 50.09 -25.52 -0.64
N GLY A 12 49.87 -25.36 -1.95
CA GLY A 12 50.64 -25.99 -3.04
C GLY A 12 50.71 -27.51 -3.18
N CYS A 13 50.28 -28.01 -4.35
CA CYS A 13 50.93 -29.11 -5.06
C CYS A 13 50.90 -28.81 -6.56
N SER A 14 52.10 -28.61 -7.13
CA SER A 14 52.32 -28.53 -8.58
C SER A 14 52.19 -29.91 -9.21
N GLY A 15 51.57 -29.97 -10.39
CA GLY A 15 51.49 -31.17 -11.22
C GLY A 15 51.00 -30.80 -12.62
N GLU A 16 51.93 -30.50 -13.50
CA GLU A 16 51.71 -30.20 -14.92
C GLU A 16 51.50 -31.52 -15.69
N ALA A 17 50.36 -31.66 -16.37
CA ALA A 17 50.12 -32.74 -17.32
C ALA A 17 49.68 -32.13 -18.67
N LYS A 18 50.63 -32.09 -19.60
CA LYS A 18 50.43 -31.71 -21.00
C LYS A 18 49.75 -32.87 -21.72
N SER A 19 48.50 -32.71 -22.14
CA SER A 19 47.84 -33.65 -23.06
C SER A 19 47.04 -32.90 -24.12
N ALA A 20 47.28 -33.29 -25.37
CA ALA A 20 46.80 -32.66 -26.59
C ALA A 20 45.27 -32.69 -26.74
N ALA A 21 44.73 -31.68 -27.40
CA ALA A 21 43.31 -31.44 -27.65
C ALA A 21 42.64 -32.52 -28.50
N PRO A 22 41.30 -32.59 -28.44
CA PRO A 22 40.53 -32.29 -29.64
C PRO A 22 39.56 -31.11 -29.41
N ASP A 23 39.59 -30.16 -30.35
CA ASP A 23 38.65 -29.05 -30.47
C ASP A 23 37.21 -29.57 -30.52
N THR A 24 36.46 -29.30 -29.46
CA THR A 24 34.99 -29.26 -29.50
C THR A 24 34.58 -27.87 -29.08
N HIS A 25 34.33 -27.02 -30.08
CA HIS A 25 33.64 -25.75 -29.89
C HIS A 25 32.21 -26.02 -29.38
N VAL A 26 32.06 -26.16 -28.06
CA VAL A 26 30.75 -26.11 -27.43
C VAL A 26 30.38 -24.64 -27.31
N SER A 27 29.58 -24.16 -28.25
CA SER A 27 28.95 -22.83 -28.17
C SER A 27 27.91 -22.86 -27.05
N PHE A 28 28.31 -22.49 -25.84
CA PHE A 28 27.35 -22.12 -24.80
C PHE A 28 26.74 -20.78 -25.20
N ARG A 29 25.58 -20.84 -25.86
CA ARG A 29 24.70 -19.67 -25.91
C ARG A 29 24.34 -19.32 -24.46
N PRO A 30 24.60 -18.09 -23.98
CA PRO A 30 24.02 -17.63 -22.74
C PRO A 30 22.50 -17.73 -22.89
N VAL A 31 21.86 -18.56 -22.08
CA VAL A 31 20.43 -18.40 -21.83
C VAL A 31 20.29 -17.00 -21.22
N PRO A 32 19.39 -16.13 -21.72
CA PRO A 32 19.12 -14.89 -21.01
C PRO A 32 18.52 -15.30 -19.67
N THR A 33 19.34 -15.27 -18.62
CA THR A 33 18.84 -15.24 -17.26
C THR A 33 17.94 -14.02 -17.23
N ALA A 34 16.63 -14.24 -17.10
CA ALA A 34 15.71 -13.16 -16.82
C ALA A 34 16.22 -12.51 -15.53
N THR A 35 16.94 -11.41 -15.66
CA THR A 35 17.37 -10.59 -14.55
C THR A 35 16.10 -10.14 -13.87
N SER A 36 15.71 -10.83 -12.79
CA SER A 36 14.77 -10.30 -11.84
C SER A 36 15.38 -8.97 -11.41
N ALA A 37 14.80 -7.86 -11.87
CA ALA A 37 15.28 -6.54 -11.50
C ALA A 37 15.37 -6.51 -9.98
N GLU A 38 16.57 -6.23 -9.46
CA GLU A 38 16.76 -6.10 -8.02
C GLU A 38 15.80 -5.00 -7.54
N PRO A 39 14.97 -5.25 -6.50
CA PRO A 39 14.03 -4.25 -6.04
C PRO A 39 14.81 -2.98 -5.74
N THR A 40 14.38 -1.85 -6.29
CA THR A 40 14.91 -0.55 -5.87
C THR A 40 14.78 -0.46 -4.35
N ARG A 41 15.66 0.31 -3.67
CA ARG A 41 15.57 0.51 -2.22
C ARG A 41 14.15 0.89 -1.77
N SER A 42 13.44 1.67 -2.61
CA SER A 42 12.02 2.00 -2.45
C SER A 42 11.11 0.76 -2.56
N GLY A 43 11.28 -0.09 -3.58
CA GLY A 43 10.51 -1.33 -3.72
C GLY A 43 10.63 -2.28 -2.53
N ALA A 44 11.85 -2.51 -2.02
CA ALA A 44 12.06 -3.31 -0.81
C ALA A 44 11.38 -2.68 0.43
N GLY A 45 11.48 -1.36 0.57
CA GLY A 45 10.81 -0.62 1.65
C GLY A 45 9.29 -0.70 1.57
N VAL A 46 8.71 -0.60 0.37
CA VAL A 46 7.26 -0.72 0.16
C VAL A 46 6.75 -2.11 0.51
N ILE A 47 7.46 -3.16 0.10
CA ILE A 47 7.11 -4.54 0.45
C ILE A 47 7.15 -4.75 1.97
N GLN A 48 8.22 -4.26 2.63
CA GLN A 48 8.34 -4.33 4.08
C GLN A 48 7.20 -3.57 4.78
N TRP A 49 6.89 -2.35 4.35
CA TRP A 49 5.76 -1.57 4.87
C TRP A 49 4.44 -2.33 4.73
N TYR A 50 4.19 -2.90 3.56
CA TYR A 50 2.97 -3.64 3.25
C TYR A 50 2.82 -4.88 4.16
N GLN A 51 3.90 -5.63 4.36
CA GLN A 51 3.94 -6.82 5.22
C GLN A 51 3.90 -6.48 6.71
N SER A 52 4.39 -5.31 7.12
CA SER A 52 4.43 -4.87 8.52
C SER A 52 3.11 -4.27 9.01
N GLY A 53 2.00 -4.54 8.32
CA GLY A 53 0.65 -4.06 8.65
C GLY A 53 0.05 -3.07 7.64
N GLY A 54 0.81 -2.59 6.65
CA GLY A 54 0.30 -1.71 5.61
C GLY A 54 -0.85 -2.32 4.79
N SER A 55 -0.78 -3.63 4.52
CA SER A 55 -1.85 -4.38 3.83
C SER A 55 -3.17 -4.37 4.60
N GLU A 56 -3.10 -4.68 5.90
CA GLU A 56 -4.29 -4.67 6.78
C GLU A 56 -4.86 -3.26 6.91
N LEU A 57 -3.99 -2.27 7.05
CA LEU A 57 -4.40 -0.88 7.19
C LEU A 57 -5.13 -0.38 5.93
N LEU A 58 -4.56 -0.63 4.76
CA LEU A 58 -5.19 -0.28 3.48
C LEU A 58 -6.51 -1.04 3.29
N GLY A 59 -6.51 -2.36 3.50
CA GLY A 59 -7.70 -3.19 3.32
C GLY A 59 -8.85 -2.81 4.24
N ASN A 60 -8.56 -2.54 5.52
CA ASN A 60 -9.57 -2.08 6.48
C ASN A 60 -10.14 -0.71 6.11
N LEU A 61 -9.32 0.22 5.62
CA LEU A 61 -9.80 1.52 5.19
C LEU A 61 -10.65 1.43 3.92
N ILE A 62 -10.25 0.61 2.94
CA ILE A 62 -11.05 0.31 1.73
C ILE A 62 -12.41 -0.26 2.15
N SER A 63 -12.41 -1.28 3.00
CA SER A 63 -13.65 -1.94 3.46
C SER A 63 -14.59 -0.93 4.13
N ALA A 64 -14.07 -0.13 5.08
CA ALA A 64 -14.89 0.84 5.80
C ALA A 64 -15.46 1.94 4.90
N ALA A 65 -14.66 2.47 3.97
CA ALA A 65 -15.13 3.47 3.02
C ALA A 65 -16.19 2.91 2.07
N ARG A 66 -15.98 1.70 1.56
CA ARG A 66 -16.94 1.02 0.68
C ARG A 66 -18.26 0.74 1.38
N ILE A 67 -18.24 0.23 2.62
CA ILE A 67 -19.45 -0.04 3.40
C ILE A 67 -20.26 1.26 3.57
N ALA A 68 -19.62 2.34 4.01
CA ALA A 68 -20.28 3.63 4.18
C ALA A 68 -20.91 4.14 2.87
N GLN A 69 -20.16 4.07 1.77
CA GLN A 69 -20.62 4.49 0.45
C GLN A 69 -21.76 3.62 -0.08
N SER A 70 -21.68 2.29 0.05
CA SER A 70 -22.74 1.39 -0.41
C SER A 70 -24.02 1.54 0.40
N SER A 71 -23.92 1.76 1.71
CA SER A 71 -25.09 2.04 2.56
C SER A 71 -25.76 3.36 2.15
N HIS A 72 -24.97 4.37 1.79
CA HIS A 72 -25.49 5.61 1.23
C HIS A 72 -26.20 5.40 -0.11
N GLU A 73 -25.58 4.69 -1.05
CA GLU A 73 -26.14 4.40 -2.38
C GLU A 73 -27.40 3.54 -2.34
N ALA A 74 -27.55 2.72 -1.29
CA ALA A 74 -28.74 1.92 -1.02
C ALA A 74 -29.83 2.67 -0.24
N ASP A 75 -29.64 3.97 0.04
CA ASP A 75 -30.52 4.80 0.86
C ASP A 75 -30.85 4.15 2.23
N GLU A 76 -29.85 3.52 2.86
CA GLU A 76 -30.05 2.88 4.16
C GLU A 76 -30.42 3.91 5.23
N ALA A 77 -31.41 3.57 6.06
CA ALA A 77 -31.88 4.43 7.15
C ALA A 77 -30.81 4.70 8.22
N TYR A 78 -29.79 3.85 8.30
CA TYR A 78 -28.68 3.98 9.24
C TYR A 78 -27.37 3.64 8.52
N ILE A 79 -26.39 4.54 8.62
CA ILE A 79 -25.06 4.35 8.05
C ILE A 79 -24.05 4.46 9.20
N ASP A 80 -23.29 3.39 9.45
CA ASP A 80 -22.23 3.39 10.46
C ASP A 80 -20.97 4.13 9.95
N LEU A 81 -20.95 5.44 10.17
CA LEU A 81 -19.79 6.29 9.91
C LEU A 81 -18.68 6.14 10.97
N GLY A 82 -18.99 5.51 12.11
CA GLY A 82 -18.03 5.25 13.19
C GLY A 82 -16.94 4.28 12.75
N TYR A 83 -17.32 3.27 11.96
CA TYR A 83 -16.34 2.33 11.38
C TYR A 83 -15.34 3.04 10.45
N LEU A 84 -15.81 3.90 9.54
CA LEU A 84 -14.93 4.70 8.68
C LEU A 84 -14.04 5.66 9.48
N SER A 85 -14.61 6.35 10.47
CA SER A 85 -13.86 7.24 11.36
C SER A 85 -12.70 6.52 12.05
N ALA A 86 -12.96 5.35 12.64
CA ALA A 86 -11.94 4.58 13.34
C ALA A 86 -10.81 4.11 12.42
N ARG A 87 -11.12 3.72 11.17
CA ARG A 87 -10.08 3.32 10.20
C ARG A 87 -9.27 4.49 9.67
N LEU A 88 -9.87 5.67 9.52
CA LEU A 88 -9.13 6.90 9.19
C LEU A 88 -8.16 7.29 10.31
N GLU A 89 -8.57 7.19 11.57
CA GLU A 89 -7.68 7.47 12.70
C GLU A 89 -6.55 6.45 12.80
N ALA A 90 -6.82 5.15 12.62
CA ALA A 90 -5.78 4.14 12.54
C ALA A 90 -4.77 4.45 11.42
N ALA A 91 -5.24 4.93 10.26
CA ALA A 91 -4.40 5.31 9.13
C ALA A 91 -3.51 6.54 9.39
N ARG A 92 -3.77 7.34 10.43
CA ARG A 92 -2.98 8.54 10.75
C ARG A 92 -1.65 8.29 11.46
N GLY A 93 -1.42 7.10 12.01
CA GLY A 93 -0.21 6.77 12.76
C GLY A 93 1.08 6.99 11.96
N TYR A 94 2.07 7.68 12.54
CA TYR A 94 3.29 8.16 11.87
C TYR A 94 4.10 7.06 11.14
N THR A 95 4.23 5.88 11.76
CA THR A 95 4.98 4.75 11.18
C THR A 95 4.26 4.06 10.03
N VAL A 96 2.94 4.22 9.92
CA VAL A 96 2.10 3.52 8.93
C VAL A 96 1.61 4.47 7.84
N ALA A 97 1.62 5.78 8.10
CA ALA A 97 1.19 6.80 7.14
C ALA A 97 2.16 6.98 5.96
N TYR A 98 3.44 6.71 6.16
CA TYR A 98 4.45 6.88 5.12
C TYR A 98 4.66 5.60 4.33
N ILE A 99 4.32 5.65 3.03
CA ILE A 99 4.61 4.56 2.09
C ILE A 99 5.97 4.85 1.46
N PRO A 100 6.95 3.93 1.51
CA PRO A 100 8.30 4.13 0.95
C PRO A 100 8.39 4.18 -0.59
N ASP A 101 7.38 4.72 -1.25
CA ASP A 101 7.34 5.12 -2.65
C ASP A 101 6.56 6.44 -2.74
N GLN A 102 7.19 7.47 -3.31
CA GLN A 102 6.64 8.83 -3.28
C GLN A 102 5.28 8.92 -3.99
N LYS A 103 5.15 8.31 -5.17
CA LYS A 103 3.91 8.34 -5.96
C LYS A 103 2.76 7.67 -5.19
N THR A 104 3.04 6.52 -4.61
CA THR A 104 2.09 5.77 -3.79
C THR A 104 1.71 6.53 -2.53
N HIS A 105 2.68 7.15 -1.85
CA HIS A 105 2.43 7.96 -0.67
C HIS A 105 1.56 9.18 -0.96
N GLU A 106 1.79 9.88 -2.06
CA GLU A 106 0.98 11.03 -2.47
C GLU A 106 -0.47 10.63 -2.76
N THR A 107 -0.67 9.53 -3.48
CA THR A 107 -2.00 8.98 -3.78
C THR A 107 -2.73 8.58 -2.49
N TRP A 108 -2.05 7.83 -1.61
CA TRP A 108 -2.56 7.43 -0.30
C TRP A 108 -2.96 8.61 0.58
N THR A 109 -2.13 9.64 0.62
CA THR A 109 -2.36 10.84 1.43
C THR A 109 -3.57 11.62 0.91
N LYS A 110 -3.68 11.81 -0.41
CA LYS A 110 -4.83 12.47 -1.03
C LYS A 110 -6.13 11.69 -0.80
N ALA A 111 -6.10 10.37 -0.97
CA ALA A 111 -7.25 9.50 -0.72
C ALA A 111 -7.80 9.69 0.71
N ARG A 112 -6.91 9.66 1.71
CA ARG A 112 -7.28 9.91 3.10
C ARG A 112 -7.82 11.31 3.35
N GLN A 113 -7.25 12.34 2.72
CA GLN A 113 -7.75 13.71 2.84
C GLN A 113 -9.18 13.83 2.32
N HIS A 114 -9.47 13.25 1.15
CA HIS A 114 -10.82 13.20 0.60
C HIS A 114 -11.79 12.46 1.53
N LEU A 115 -11.41 11.28 2.04
CA LEU A 115 -12.24 10.54 3.01
C LEU A 115 -12.48 11.32 4.31
N SER A 116 -11.45 11.93 4.91
CA SER A 116 -11.59 12.73 6.12
C SER A 116 -12.46 13.97 5.90
N SER A 117 -12.27 14.67 4.78
CA SER A 117 -13.06 15.85 4.41
C SER A 117 -14.52 15.47 4.17
N GLY A 118 -14.77 14.40 3.40
CA GLY A 118 -16.12 13.93 3.13
C GLY A 118 -16.85 13.47 4.40
N LEU A 119 -16.18 12.67 5.24
CA LEU A 119 -16.72 12.22 6.53
C LEU A 119 -17.08 13.42 7.43
N ALA A 120 -16.17 14.39 7.58
CA ALA A 120 -16.43 15.57 8.39
C ALA A 120 -17.65 16.34 7.87
N THR A 121 -17.76 16.51 6.55
CA THR A 121 -18.88 17.20 5.91
C THR A 121 -20.21 16.49 6.15
N VAL A 122 -20.28 15.16 5.96
CA VAL A 122 -21.50 14.36 6.20
C VAL A 122 -21.90 14.40 7.68
N LEU A 123 -20.93 14.31 8.60
CA LEU A 123 -21.22 14.38 10.03
C LEU A 123 -21.75 15.77 10.43
N ASN A 124 -21.20 16.84 9.86
CA ASN A 124 -21.62 18.21 10.21
C ASN A 124 -23.06 18.51 9.78
N THR A 125 -23.57 17.85 8.75
CA THR A 125 -24.96 18.01 8.28
C THR A 125 -25.95 17.08 8.99
N SER A 126 -25.47 16.09 9.76
CA SER A 126 -26.30 15.13 10.51
C SER A 126 -27.02 15.71 11.74
N GLY A 127 -26.88 17.01 12.01
CA GLY A 127 -27.70 17.73 12.98
C GLY A 127 -27.33 17.55 14.46
N LEU A 128 -26.22 16.89 14.77
CA LEU A 128 -25.73 16.78 16.14
C LEU A 128 -25.03 18.09 16.57
N GLY A 129 -25.80 19.00 17.19
CA GLY A 129 -25.26 20.10 17.99
C GLY A 129 -24.94 21.42 17.28
N VAL A 130 -25.32 21.59 16.00
CA VAL A 130 -25.10 22.83 15.23
C VAL A 130 -26.45 23.34 14.71
N VAL A 131 -26.63 24.68 14.66
CA VAL A 131 -27.78 25.31 14.02
C VAL A 131 -27.93 24.75 12.61
N GLN A 132 -29.03 24.04 12.36
CA GLN A 132 -29.31 23.42 11.07
C GLN A 132 -29.28 24.51 9.98
N PRO A 133 -28.39 24.42 8.99
CA PRO A 133 -28.46 25.30 7.83
C PRO A 133 -29.80 25.08 7.11
N ASP A 134 -30.18 26.03 6.25
CA ASP A 134 -31.29 25.88 5.30
C ASP A 134 -31.31 24.43 4.73
N PRO A 135 -32.45 23.70 4.79
CA PRO A 135 -32.54 22.31 4.34
C PRO A 135 -31.97 22.07 2.94
N ALA A 136 -32.13 23.01 2.01
CA ALA A 136 -31.56 22.91 0.68
C ALA A 136 -30.02 22.92 0.70
N LYS A 137 -29.44 23.81 1.52
CA LYS A 137 -27.99 23.90 1.75
C LYS A 137 -27.46 22.67 2.48
N ALA A 138 -28.19 22.15 3.46
CA ALA A 138 -27.84 20.92 4.17
C ALA A 138 -27.78 19.71 3.21
N ALA A 139 -28.78 19.58 2.33
CA ALA A 139 -28.81 18.53 1.32
C ALA A 139 -27.63 18.64 0.35
N GLN A 140 -27.34 19.85 -0.15
CA GLN A 140 -26.19 20.08 -1.04
C GLN A 140 -24.86 19.74 -0.36
N THR A 141 -24.63 20.25 0.85
CA THR A 141 -23.39 19.98 1.60
C THR A 141 -23.23 18.49 1.89
N THR A 142 -24.32 17.78 2.22
CA THR A 142 -24.29 16.33 2.42
C THR A 142 -23.88 15.61 1.13
N ALA A 143 -24.44 15.99 -0.02
CA ALA A 143 -24.07 15.43 -1.32
C ALA A 143 -22.60 15.68 -1.67
N GLU A 144 -22.08 16.89 -1.38
CA GLU A 144 -20.66 17.21 -1.54
C GLU A 144 -19.77 16.32 -0.66
N GLY A 145 -20.20 16.05 0.59
CA GLY A 145 -19.51 15.14 1.51
C GLY A 145 -19.41 13.71 0.98
N TRP A 146 -20.50 13.17 0.47
CA TRP A 146 -20.50 11.84 -0.17
C TRP A 146 -19.67 11.81 -1.45
N ALA A 147 -19.70 12.86 -2.26
CA ALA A 147 -18.84 12.96 -3.45
C ALA A 147 -17.33 12.96 -3.09
N GLU A 148 -16.95 13.59 -1.97
CA GLU A 148 -15.58 13.51 -1.45
C GLU A 148 -15.22 12.10 -0.95
N ILE A 149 -16.14 11.39 -0.29
CA ILE A 149 -15.92 9.98 0.09
C ILE A 149 -15.66 9.12 -1.17
N GLY A 150 -16.47 9.30 -2.21
CA GLY A 150 -16.26 8.64 -3.51
C GLY A 150 -14.88 8.92 -4.12
N ARG A 151 -14.44 10.19 -4.13
CA ARG A 151 -13.07 10.55 -4.57
C ARG A 151 -11.98 9.86 -3.73
N GLY A 152 -12.22 9.76 -2.43
CA GLY A 152 -11.36 9.02 -1.51
C GLY A 152 -11.22 7.55 -1.89
N ILE A 153 -12.33 6.88 -2.19
CA ILE A 153 -12.37 5.47 -2.62
C ILE A 153 -11.58 5.26 -3.92
N GLU A 154 -11.74 6.15 -4.91
CA GLU A 154 -10.95 6.07 -6.15
C GLU A 154 -9.45 6.27 -5.90
N GLY A 155 -9.08 7.19 -5.00
CA GLY A 155 -7.70 7.34 -4.56
C GLY A 155 -7.14 6.09 -3.86
N LEU A 156 -7.95 5.39 -3.06
CA LEU A 156 -7.54 4.11 -2.46
C LEU A 156 -7.35 3.02 -3.52
N ARG A 157 -8.20 3.00 -4.56
CA ARG A 157 -8.07 2.07 -5.69
C ARG A 157 -6.76 2.28 -6.45
N GLU A 158 -6.44 3.53 -6.75
CA GLU A 158 -5.18 3.88 -7.38
C GLU A 158 -3.98 3.53 -6.50
N THR A 159 -4.08 3.75 -5.17
CA THR A 159 -3.04 3.35 -4.21
C THR A 159 -2.81 1.83 -4.23
N ASP A 160 -3.88 1.03 -4.20
CA ASP A 160 -3.78 -0.44 -4.26
C ASP A 160 -3.19 -0.90 -5.60
N ASN A 161 -3.58 -0.29 -6.72
CA ASN A 161 -3.00 -0.61 -8.03
C ASN A 161 -1.49 -0.34 -8.08
N GLN A 162 -1.04 0.79 -7.53
CA GLN A 162 0.37 1.15 -7.47
C GLN A 162 1.16 0.18 -6.58
N LEU A 163 0.61 -0.21 -5.42
CA LEU A 163 1.20 -1.22 -4.54
C LEU A 163 1.30 -2.59 -5.22
N ARG A 164 0.25 -3.03 -5.91
CA ARG A 164 0.26 -4.30 -6.67
C ARG A 164 1.31 -4.29 -7.77
N ALA A 165 1.47 -3.16 -8.47
CA ALA A 165 2.53 -2.99 -9.48
C ALA A 165 3.94 -3.09 -8.88
N LEU A 166 4.10 -2.79 -7.60
CA LEU A 166 5.34 -2.95 -6.82
C LEU A 166 5.47 -4.35 -6.18
N GLY A 167 4.59 -5.29 -6.51
CA GLY A 167 4.62 -6.67 -6.00
C GLY A 167 3.92 -6.87 -4.65
N CYS A 168 3.21 -5.87 -4.13
CA CYS A 168 2.41 -6.00 -2.92
C CYS A 168 1.05 -6.63 -3.26
N ILE A 169 0.97 -7.95 -3.19
CA ILE A 169 -0.24 -8.69 -3.52
C ILE A 169 -1.03 -9.01 -2.23
N PRO A 170 -2.30 -8.59 -2.12
CA PRO A 170 -3.11 -8.92 -0.96
C PRO A 170 -3.48 -10.41 -0.93
N THR A 171 -3.56 -10.98 0.27
CA THR A 171 -4.06 -12.36 0.46
C THR A 171 -5.56 -12.48 0.20
N LYS A 172 -6.31 -11.41 0.43
CA LYS A 172 -7.73 -11.26 0.12
C LYS A 172 -7.94 -9.95 -0.63
N ASP A 173 -8.64 -10.00 -1.74
CA ASP A 173 -8.92 -8.81 -2.55
C ASP A 173 -9.83 -7.85 -1.76
N PRO A 174 -9.37 -6.64 -1.36
CA PRO A 174 -10.19 -5.72 -0.55
C PRO A 174 -11.36 -5.10 -1.34
N TRP A 175 -11.41 -5.34 -2.65
CA TRP A 175 -12.46 -4.88 -3.55
C TRP A 175 -13.58 -5.89 -3.79
N LYS A 176 -13.47 -7.10 -3.24
CA LYS A 176 -14.50 -8.15 -3.27
C LYS A 176 -15.18 -8.25 -1.91
#